data_AF-A0A8T7MEW5-F1
#
_entry.id   AF-A0A8T7MEW5-F1
#
_cell.length_a   1.000
_cell.length_b   1.000
_cell.length_c   1.000
_cell.angle_alpha   90.00
_cell.angle_beta   90.00
_cell.angle_gamma   90.00
#
_symmetry.space_group_name_H-M   'P 1'
#
loop_
_entity.id
_entity.type
_entity.pdbx_description
1 polymer ?
#
loop_
_entity_poly.entity_id
_entity_poly.type
_entity_poly.pdbx_seq_one_letter_code
_entity_poly.pdbx_strand_id
1 'polypeptide(L)'
;MLQQLTGGRVRLQLGFLILSALFINLLEFVPIAGAADSDFASPLFSSVWQKTDLPIASQKVSRSWYWGPQPLGTGGFYEEYADSPEGKRLVQYFDKTRMELNDSTKASVTNGLLVVEMVTGKLQKGDSEFVEVGKAPIPIAGDFDNPWPTYASLDKAYNQTLNLQPGDQVDSTWYPAGVGKQDAKYLTDATKVASLQNGYGIPTAFWDFLNRKGMVYNGSRYVDDTISNWLFSTGYPITEAYWVQVKVAGVTKEVMFQAFERRVLTYTPDNDPTYQVEMGNVGLHYVSWRYKSKLPQGGVTVPAPAGAPASTSPAAQPFLNATAEWYQVDSDGLNVRTAPNRQALRPEATPTLPYLQALYNGDHVQAIAKVRGEEIEKGNNIWIQFYKDPDLFVYSGYVHKIIPGAFPTPPKTFKGLWVAVSIQKQMMAVYENKTLLYKTLIASGVPSDDPTKDHSTPKGTFAINGTYRPISQTMEGGNADKAIGGGEHYKLENIRNVNYFFEDYSIHGTYWHAKFGLRPMSHGCVNSTVYDAGLVYGMKANTTVFVF
;
A
#
# COMPACT_ATOMS: atom_id res chain seq x y z
N MET A 1 -7.71 24.04 -81.08
CA MET A 1 -6.84 24.09 -82.26
C MET A 1 -5.88 22.90 -82.14
N LEU A 2 -5.98 21.97 -83.11
CA LEU A 2 -5.11 20.85 -83.54
C LEU A 2 -3.81 20.55 -82.75
N GLN A 3 -3.23 19.36 -82.66
CA GLN A 3 -3.39 17.95 -83.09
C GLN A 3 -2.18 17.25 -82.40
N GLN A 4 -2.32 16.13 -81.70
CA GLN A 4 -2.18 14.76 -82.21
C GLN A 4 -0.72 14.38 -82.56
N LEU A 5 -0.19 13.31 -81.93
CA LEU A 5 0.24 12.03 -82.57
C LEU A 5 1.35 11.27 -81.80
N THR A 6 1.02 10.02 -81.46
CA THR A 6 1.81 8.75 -81.60
C THR A 6 3.19 8.64 -80.95
N GLY A 7 3.57 7.59 -80.21
CA GLY A 7 3.19 6.18 -80.28
C GLY A 7 4.44 5.36 -80.64
N GLY A 8 4.79 4.33 -79.84
CA GLY A 8 5.81 3.35 -80.24
C GLY A 8 6.57 2.69 -79.08
N ARG A 9 6.14 1.47 -78.72
CA ARG A 9 6.82 0.54 -77.80
C ARG A 9 7.77 -0.37 -78.58
N VAL A 10 8.93 -0.70 -78.02
CA VAL A 10 9.64 -1.97 -78.29
C VAL A 10 10.18 -2.53 -76.96
N ARG A 11 9.86 -3.80 -76.70
CA ARG A 11 10.38 -4.65 -75.61
C ARG A 11 11.63 -5.37 -76.10
N LEU A 12 12.63 -5.60 -75.24
CA LEU A 12 13.19 -6.93 -75.01
C LEU A 12 14.00 -6.99 -73.70
N GLN A 13 14.21 -8.22 -73.23
CA GLN A 13 14.35 -8.65 -71.85
C GLN A 13 15.80 -8.85 -71.32
N LEU A 14 15.86 -8.84 -69.98
CA LEU A 14 16.73 -9.59 -69.05
C LEU A 14 18.25 -9.34 -68.99
N GLY A 15 18.68 -8.87 -67.83
CA GLY A 15 20.03 -9.04 -67.26
C GLY A 15 20.02 -8.73 -65.76
N PHE A 16 20.10 -9.75 -64.93
CA PHE A 16 20.27 -9.66 -63.46
C PHE A 16 21.70 -9.19 -63.12
N LEU A 17 21.87 -8.25 -62.18
CA LEU A 17 22.85 -8.31 -61.07
C LEU A 17 22.84 -7.04 -60.17
N ILE A 18 22.31 -7.25 -58.96
CA ILE A 18 22.59 -6.70 -57.62
C ILE A 18 23.71 -5.64 -57.48
N LEU A 19 23.39 -4.46 -56.92
CA LEU A 19 23.94 -3.96 -55.64
C LEU A 19 23.21 -2.68 -55.18
N SER A 20 22.49 -2.82 -54.07
CA SER A 20 21.73 -1.80 -53.36
C SER A 20 22.61 -1.02 -52.39
N ALA A 21 22.69 0.31 -52.54
CA ALA A 21 23.25 1.21 -51.54
C ALA A 21 22.10 2.00 -50.88
N LEU A 22 21.82 1.67 -49.61
CA LEU A 22 20.94 2.43 -48.72
C LEU A 22 21.59 3.76 -48.35
N PHE A 23 20.87 4.87 -48.55
CA PHE A 23 21.12 6.12 -47.85
C PHE A 23 20.48 6.05 -46.46
N ILE A 24 21.31 5.98 -45.43
CA ILE A 24 20.90 6.16 -44.03
C ILE A 24 21.01 7.65 -43.72
N ASN A 25 19.88 8.31 -43.49
CA ASN A 25 19.84 9.64 -42.89
C ASN A 25 20.25 9.51 -41.42
N LEU A 26 21.38 10.10 -41.05
CA LEU A 26 21.78 10.30 -39.66
C LEU A 26 20.87 11.40 -39.07
N LEU A 27 19.80 11.00 -38.39
CA LEU A 27 19.16 11.87 -37.41
C LEU A 27 20.07 11.91 -36.18
N GLU A 28 20.63 13.08 -35.90
CA GLU A 28 21.28 13.36 -34.63
C GLU A 28 20.25 13.18 -33.51
N PHE A 29 20.47 12.16 -32.68
CA PHE A 29 19.71 11.95 -31.46
C PHE A 29 20.06 13.09 -30.49
N VAL A 30 19.20 14.11 -30.42
CA VAL A 30 19.11 14.94 -29.23
C VAL A 30 18.56 14.04 -28.12
N PRO A 31 19.28 13.82 -27.00
CA PRO A 31 18.71 13.09 -25.90
C PRO A 31 17.55 13.91 -25.35
N ILE A 32 16.32 13.43 -25.55
CA ILE A 32 15.15 13.95 -24.85
C ILE A 32 15.41 13.65 -23.38
N ALA A 33 15.70 14.69 -22.59
CA ALA A 33 15.69 14.60 -21.14
C ALA A 33 14.33 14.03 -20.74
N GLY A 34 14.34 12.85 -20.11
CA GLY A 34 13.12 12.19 -19.66
C GLY A 34 12.32 13.14 -18.80
N ALA A 35 11.05 13.37 -19.17
CA ALA A 35 10.13 14.12 -18.34
C ALA A 35 10.12 13.46 -16.96
N ALA A 36 10.43 14.24 -15.92
CA ALA A 36 10.25 13.77 -14.56
C ALA A 36 8.82 13.25 -14.43
N ASP A 37 8.69 12.05 -13.88
CA ASP A 37 7.41 11.49 -13.46
C ASP A 37 6.63 12.56 -12.70
N SER A 38 5.41 12.87 -13.15
CA SER A 38 4.64 14.00 -12.61
C SER A 38 4.45 13.93 -11.11
N ASP A 39 4.58 12.73 -10.53
CA ASP A 39 4.33 12.47 -9.13
C ASP A 39 5.59 12.57 -8.28
N PHE A 40 6.75 12.15 -8.77
CA PHE A 40 8.01 12.16 -8.02
C PHE A 40 8.84 13.41 -8.33
N ALA A 41 9.35 14.04 -7.28
CA ALA A 41 10.18 15.25 -7.42
C ALA A 41 11.51 14.98 -8.13
N SER A 42 11.99 13.74 -8.10
CA SER A 42 13.27 13.31 -8.67
C SER A 42 13.22 11.83 -9.03
N PRO A 43 13.84 11.39 -10.14
CA PRO A 43 14.00 9.96 -10.43
C PRO A 43 14.77 9.19 -9.35
N LEU A 44 15.62 9.86 -8.57
CA LEU A 44 16.28 9.24 -7.42
C LEU A 44 15.27 8.85 -6.33
N PHE A 45 14.28 9.72 -6.05
CA PHE A 45 13.20 9.40 -5.12
C PHE A 45 12.34 8.24 -5.62
N SER A 46 12.01 8.26 -6.92
CA SER A 46 11.31 7.14 -7.57
C SER A 46 12.09 5.83 -7.42
N SER A 47 13.41 5.83 -7.65
CA SER A 47 14.24 4.63 -7.54
C SER A 47 14.27 4.06 -6.11
N VAL A 48 14.39 4.92 -5.10
CA VAL A 48 14.36 4.51 -3.69
C VAL A 48 12.99 3.92 -3.32
N TRP A 49 11.89 4.55 -3.76
CA TRP A 49 10.54 4.03 -3.55
C TRP A 49 10.32 2.70 -4.26
N GLN A 50 10.71 2.61 -5.54
CA GLN A 50 10.51 1.42 -6.36
C GLN A 50 11.20 0.20 -5.75
N LYS A 51 12.39 0.35 -5.18
CA LYS A 51 13.10 -0.77 -4.57
C LYS A 51 12.24 -1.52 -3.56
N THR A 52 11.61 -0.80 -2.63
CA THR A 52 10.90 -1.42 -1.50
C THR A 52 9.41 -1.61 -1.76
N ASP A 53 8.77 -0.63 -2.41
CA ASP A 53 7.32 -0.44 -2.39
C ASP A 53 6.67 -0.77 -3.74
N LEU A 54 7.40 -0.76 -4.87
CA LEU A 54 6.86 -1.24 -6.15
C LEU A 54 6.41 -2.72 -6.11
N PRO A 55 7.12 -3.66 -5.46
CA PRO A 55 6.64 -5.04 -5.30
C PRO A 55 5.30 -5.12 -4.55
N ILE A 56 5.06 -4.22 -3.58
CA ILE A 56 3.80 -4.14 -2.82
C ILE A 56 2.71 -3.54 -3.72
N ALA A 57 3.00 -2.40 -4.36
CA ALA A 57 2.08 -1.73 -5.28
C ALA A 57 1.66 -2.62 -6.46
N SER A 58 2.59 -3.44 -6.95
CA SER A 58 2.37 -4.41 -8.02
C SER A 58 1.77 -5.74 -7.53
N GLN A 59 1.40 -5.83 -6.24
CA GLN A 59 0.81 -7.00 -5.59
C GLN A 59 1.63 -8.29 -5.77
N LYS A 60 2.96 -8.17 -5.94
CA LYS A 60 3.90 -9.30 -6.02
C LYS A 60 4.22 -9.85 -4.65
N VAL A 61 4.13 -9.02 -3.63
CA VAL A 61 4.31 -9.37 -2.23
C VAL A 61 3.20 -8.74 -1.39
N SER A 62 2.94 -9.37 -0.25
CA SER A 62 2.08 -8.85 0.83
C SER A 62 3.04 -8.58 1.99
N ARG A 63 3.21 -7.32 2.38
CA ARG A 63 4.00 -6.83 3.54
C ARG A 63 3.76 -5.33 3.75
N SER A 64 4.04 -4.84 4.96
CA SER A 64 3.92 -3.41 5.29
C SER A 64 4.82 -2.51 4.41
N TRP A 65 4.32 -1.30 4.11
CA TRP A 65 4.97 -0.28 3.28
C TRP A 65 6.15 0.41 4.00
N TYR A 66 7.23 0.74 3.27
CA TYR A 66 8.36 1.50 3.82
C TYR A 66 8.22 3.01 3.63
N TRP A 67 7.60 3.45 2.54
CA TRP A 67 7.35 4.85 2.24
C TRP A 67 5.86 5.14 2.26
N GLY A 68 5.08 4.23 1.70
CA GLY A 68 3.64 4.39 1.49
C GLY A 68 3.30 4.21 0.01
N PRO A 69 2.00 4.18 -0.34
CA PRO A 69 1.56 3.91 -1.69
C PRO A 69 2.06 4.92 -2.73
N GLN A 70 2.29 6.18 -2.34
CA GLN A 70 2.90 7.21 -3.19
C GLN A 70 3.36 8.44 -2.37
N PRO A 71 3.97 9.46 -3.01
CA PRO A 71 4.13 10.76 -2.40
C PRO A 71 2.81 11.43 -2.00
N LEU A 72 2.83 12.22 -0.92
CA LEU A 72 1.67 12.97 -0.41
C LEU A 72 1.28 14.18 -1.27
N GLY A 73 2.10 14.56 -2.24
CA GLY A 73 1.86 15.66 -3.18
C GLY A 73 2.48 15.39 -4.55
N THR A 74 2.06 16.15 -5.55
CA THR A 74 2.63 16.12 -6.90
C THR A 74 3.99 16.84 -6.88
N GLY A 75 5.07 16.12 -7.18
CA GLY A 75 6.43 16.66 -7.08
C GLY A 75 6.85 16.94 -5.64
N GLY A 76 7.97 17.64 -5.49
CA GLY A 76 8.54 18.04 -4.20
C GLY A 76 8.45 19.55 -4.01
N PHE A 77 9.12 20.05 -2.98
CA PHE A 77 9.32 21.49 -2.82
C PHE A 77 10.63 21.75 -2.09
N TYR A 78 11.11 22.98 -2.14
CA TYR A 78 12.34 23.36 -1.47
C TYR A 78 12.09 23.73 -0.02
N GLU A 79 12.94 23.24 0.87
CA GLU A 79 13.08 23.71 2.24
C GLU A 79 14.42 24.42 2.41
N GLU A 80 14.48 25.47 3.22
CA GLU A 80 15.75 26.07 3.62
C GLU A 80 16.66 25.04 4.29
N TYR A 81 17.91 25.01 3.84
CA TYR A 81 18.97 24.17 4.36
C TYR A 81 20.33 24.84 4.12
N ALA A 82 20.93 25.44 5.16
CA ALA A 82 22.09 26.33 5.06
C ALA A 82 23.29 25.70 4.34
N ASP A 83 23.55 24.41 4.58
CA ASP A 83 24.68 23.67 4.01
C ASP A 83 24.39 23.09 2.61
N SER A 84 23.18 23.29 2.08
CA SER A 84 22.82 22.88 0.73
C SER A 84 23.31 23.89 -0.30
N PRO A 85 23.67 23.48 -1.52
CA PRO A 85 23.82 24.42 -2.63
C PRO A 85 22.59 25.33 -2.73
N GLU A 86 22.82 26.65 -2.82
CA GLU A 86 21.76 27.68 -2.83
C GLU A 86 20.94 27.80 -1.53
N GLY A 87 21.39 27.18 -0.43
CA GLY A 87 20.75 27.25 0.88
C GLY A 87 19.40 26.52 0.94
N LYS A 88 19.12 25.59 0.03
CA LYS A 88 17.83 24.90 -0.07
C LYS A 88 17.95 23.43 -0.49
N ARG A 89 17.33 22.54 0.27
CA ARG A 89 17.18 21.12 -0.08
C ARG A 89 15.85 20.84 -0.77
N LEU A 90 15.84 19.93 -1.75
CA LEU A 90 14.59 19.41 -2.30
C LEU A 90 14.04 18.32 -1.38
N VAL A 91 12.77 18.40 -1.01
CA VAL A 91 12.11 17.37 -0.21
C VAL A 91 10.84 16.84 -0.88
N GLN A 92 10.51 15.59 -0.59
CA GLN A 92 9.22 15.01 -0.94
C GLN A 92 8.71 14.10 0.17
N TYR A 93 7.45 14.32 0.58
CA TYR A 93 6.81 13.61 1.68
C TYR A 93 6.03 12.40 1.21
N PHE A 94 6.01 11.37 2.05
CA PHE A 94 5.28 10.11 1.91
C PHE A 94 4.55 9.81 3.22
N ASP A 95 3.68 8.80 3.26
CA ASP A 95 2.92 8.43 4.46
C ASP A 95 3.85 8.21 5.66
N LYS A 96 4.95 7.48 5.41
CA LYS A 96 5.79 6.95 6.46
C LYS A 96 6.98 7.86 6.80
N THR A 97 7.43 8.77 5.91
CA THR A 97 8.54 9.75 6.14
C THR A 97 8.63 10.76 4.98
N ARG A 98 9.77 11.47 4.82
CA ARG A 98 10.16 12.17 3.58
C ARG A 98 11.53 11.72 3.03
N MET A 99 11.75 11.96 1.74
CA MET A 99 13.06 11.89 1.10
C MET A 99 13.62 13.29 0.86
N GLU A 100 14.94 13.42 0.85
CA GLU A 100 15.65 14.70 0.72
C GLU A 100 16.85 14.60 -0.22
N LEU A 101 17.05 15.64 -1.05
CA LEU A 101 18.31 15.92 -1.72
C LEU A 101 18.91 17.18 -1.09
N ASN A 102 19.84 16.99 -0.16
CA ASN A 102 20.58 18.09 0.48
C ASN A 102 21.62 18.69 -0.47
N ASP A 103 22.00 17.98 -1.52
CA ASP A 103 22.85 18.48 -2.59
C ASP A 103 22.35 17.89 -3.91
N SER A 104 21.67 18.70 -4.71
CA SER A 104 21.08 18.26 -5.98
C SER A 104 22.10 17.85 -7.04
N THR A 105 23.38 18.16 -6.83
CA THR A 105 24.47 17.72 -7.72
C THR A 105 24.94 16.30 -7.40
N LYS A 106 24.61 15.78 -6.21
CA LYS A 106 24.97 14.44 -5.77
C LYS A 106 23.82 13.46 -6.01
N ALA A 107 24.15 12.25 -6.47
CA ALA A 107 23.19 11.16 -6.59
C ALA A 107 22.94 10.44 -5.25
N SER A 108 22.65 11.21 -4.19
CA SER A 108 22.45 10.67 -2.84
C SER A 108 21.13 11.16 -2.26
N VAL A 109 20.22 10.22 -2.02
CA VAL A 109 18.97 10.47 -1.28
C VAL A 109 19.28 10.31 0.21
N THR A 110 18.81 11.25 1.00
CA THR A 110 18.79 11.16 2.46
C THR A 110 17.35 11.17 2.97
N ASN A 111 17.19 10.99 4.28
CA ASN A 111 15.89 10.90 4.94
C ASN A 111 15.95 11.72 6.23
N GLY A 112 14.91 12.52 6.43
CA GLY A 112 14.87 13.50 7.51
C GLY A 112 14.75 12.87 8.90
N LEU A 113 15.17 13.64 9.90
CA LEU A 113 15.13 13.26 11.32
C LEU A 113 13.72 13.49 11.91
N LEU A 114 12.67 13.15 11.17
CA LEU A 114 11.29 13.59 11.44
C LEU A 114 10.84 13.29 12.87
N VAL A 115 11.20 12.12 13.42
CA VAL A 115 10.84 11.75 14.79
C VAL A 115 11.65 12.58 15.78
N VAL A 116 12.97 12.72 15.60
CA VAL A 116 13.79 13.59 16.48
C VAL A 116 13.23 15.00 16.51
N GLU A 117 12.93 15.59 15.35
CA GLU A 117 12.42 16.96 15.27
C GLU A 117 11.05 17.11 15.96
N MET A 118 10.13 16.14 15.79
CA MET A 118 8.82 16.16 16.44
C MET A 118 8.90 15.93 17.96
N VAL A 119 9.84 15.10 18.43
CA VAL A 119 10.06 14.82 19.86
C VAL A 119 10.73 16.00 20.56
N THR A 120 11.76 16.58 19.93
CA THR A 120 12.55 17.67 20.51
C THR A 120 11.94 19.05 20.28
N GLY A 121 11.09 19.19 19.25
CA GLY A 121 10.57 20.48 18.80
C GLY A 121 11.60 21.32 18.04
N LYS A 122 12.68 20.71 17.56
CA LYS A 122 13.81 21.39 16.89
C LYS A 122 13.84 21.00 15.42
N LEU A 123 13.49 21.95 14.55
CA LEU A 123 13.47 21.81 13.10
C LEU A 123 14.89 21.93 12.53
N GLN A 124 15.34 20.97 11.72
CA GLN A 124 16.65 21.03 11.09
C GLN A 124 16.67 22.04 9.92
N LYS A 125 17.62 22.97 9.96
CA LYS A 125 17.88 24.01 8.95
C LYS A 125 19.29 23.95 8.35
N GLY A 126 20.13 23.04 8.79
CA GLY A 126 21.46 22.75 8.26
C GLY A 126 22.01 21.47 8.90
N ASP A 127 23.26 21.12 8.61
CA ASP A 127 23.91 19.92 9.18
C ASP A 127 23.96 20.01 10.71
N SER A 128 24.20 21.21 11.25
CA SER A 128 24.25 21.50 12.69
C SER A 128 23.31 22.62 13.15
N GLU A 129 22.52 23.18 12.23
CA GLU A 129 21.61 24.28 12.52
C GLU A 129 20.18 23.79 12.78
N PHE A 130 19.60 24.23 13.90
CA PHE A 130 18.25 23.87 14.31
C PHE A 130 17.49 25.08 14.83
N VAL A 131 16.18 25.13 14.53
CA VAL A 131 15.27 26.19 14.99
C VAL A 131 14.17 25.58 15.86
N GLU A 132 13.88 26.19 16.99
CA GLU A 132 12.78 25.74 17.86
C GLU A 132 11.41 26.12 17.28
N VAL A 133 10.53 25.13 17.16
CA VAL A 133 9.17 25.27 16.63
C VAL A 133 8.11 24.62 17.53
N GLY A 134 8.52 24.07 18.67
CA GLY A 134 7.66 23.41 19.65
C GLY A 134 7.42 21.92 19.33
N LYS A 135 7.31 21.09 20.36
CA LYS A 135 7.15 19.63 20.23
C LYS A 135 5.79 19.26 19.62
N ALA A 136 5.69 18.11 18.97
CA ALA A 136 4.47 17.68 18.29
C ALA A 136 3.49 16.94 19.24
N PRO A 137 2.30 17.49 19.55
CA PRO A 137 1.28 16.82 20.36
C PRO A 137 0.46 15.83 19.52
N ILE A 138 1.13 15.03 18.68
CA ILE A 138 0.50 14.06 17.78
C ILE A 138 0.77 12.65 18.33
N PRO A 139 -0.23 11.75 18.36
CA PRO A 139 -0.03 10.36 18.78
C PRO A 139 0.99 9.65 17.92
N ILE A 140 1.86 8.84 18.54
CA ILE A 140 2.91 8.12 17.78
C ILE A 140 2.38 6.83 17.14
N ALA A 141 1.28 6.30 17.65
CA ALA A 141 0.67 5.04 17.23
C ALA A 141 -0.85 5.08 17.39
N GLY A 142 -1.53 4.27 16.57
CA GLY A 142 -2.98 4.15 16.57
C GLY A 142 -3.71 5.33 15.93
N ASP A 143 -4.96 5.51 16.35
CA ASP A 143 -5.86 6.57 15.88
C ASP A 143 -5.38 7.97 16.28
N PHE A 144 -5.74 8.96 15.46
CA PHE A 144 -5.35 10.36 15.66
C PHE A 144 -5.96 11.02 16.91
N ASP A 145 -7.03 10.45 17.47
CA ASP A 145 -7.69 10.93 18.69
C ASP A 145 -7.10 10.33 19.97
N ASN A 146 -6.11 9.43 19.87
CA ASN A 146 -5.43 8.92 21.05
C ASN A 146 -4.81 10.07 21.84
N PRO A 147 -5.00 10.14 23.17
CA PRO A 147 -4.37 11.19 23.97
C PRO A 147 -2.91 10.91 24.30
N TRP A 148 -2.45 9.65 24.12
CA TRP A 148 -1.15 9.16 24.58
C TRP A 148 -0.73 7.87 23.86
N PRO A 149 0.58 7.60 23.74
CA PRO A 149 1.67 8.58 23.83
C PRO A 149 1.75 9.45 22.58
N THR A 150 2.26 10.67 22.76
CA THR A 150 2.53 11.62 21.66
C THR A 150 4.03 11.76 21.42
N TYR A 151 4.44 12.34 20.29
CA TYR A 151 5.86 12.68 20.10
C TYR A 151 6.33 13.65 21.19
N ALA A 152 5.51 14.62 21.57
CA ALA A 152 5.84 15.56 22.63
C ALA A 152 6.09 14.88 23.99
N SER A 153 5.41 13.77 24.28
CA SER A 153 5.63 13.04 25.53
C SER A 153 6.86 12.14 25.53
N LEU A 154 7.42 11.82 24.35
CA LEU A 154 8.67 11.05 24.23
C LEU A 154 9.88 11.83 24.71
N ASP A 155 9.77 13.14 24.96
CA ASP A 155 10.84 13.92 25.58
C ASP A 155 11.30 13.34 26.94
N LYS A 156 10.39 12.69 27.66
CA LYS A 156 10.65 11.98 28.92
C LYS A 156 11.45 10.69 28.74
N ALA A 157 11.46 10.10 27.55
CA ALA A 157 12.16 8.85 27.24
C ALA A 157 13.36 9.07 26.30
N TYR A 158 13.40 10.20 25.59
CA TYR A 158 14.45 10.58 24.66
C TYR A 158 15.78 10.71 25.39
N ASN A 159 16.83 10.04 24.89
CA ASN A 159 18.16 10.01 25.52
C ASN A 159 18.17 9.40 26.93
N GLN A 160 17.20 8.53 27.25
CA GLN A 160 17.18 7.75 28.48
C GLN A 160 17.24 6.25 28.16
N THR A 161 18.31 5.59 28.59
CA THR A 161 18.50 4.14 28.41
C THR A 161 18.04 3.40 29.66
N LEU A 162 17.49 2.19 29.49
CA LEU A 162 17.21 1.27 30.59
C LEU A 162 18.38 0.31 30.83
N ASN A 163 19.47 0.45 30.07
CA ASN A 163 20.67 -0.39 30.10
C ASN A 163 20.39 -1.87 29.86
N LEU A 164 19.34 -2.18 29.11
CA LEU A 164 19.02 -3.53 28.67
C LEU A 164 20.22 -4.13 27.92
N GLN A 165 20.41 -5.43 28.04
CA GLN A 165 21.44 -6.20 27.36
C GLN A 165 20.80 -7.20 26.39
N PRO A 166 21.53 -7.70 25.37
CA PRO A 166 21.03 -8.77 24.53
C PRO A 166 20.57 -9.98 25.35
N GLY A 167 19.34 -10.43 25.11
CA GLY A 167 18.67 -11.49 25.88
C GLY A 167 17.73 -10.99 26.97
N ASP A 168 17.85 -9.73 27.42
CA ASP A 168 16.88 -9.11 28.32
C ASP A 168 15.51 -8.95 27.63
N GLN A 169 14.46 -8.74 28.41
CA GLN A 169 13.09 -8.64 27.90
C GLN A 169 12.59 -7.20 27.89
N VAL A 170 11.88 -6.84 26.82
CA VAL A 170 11.07 -5.60 26.79
C VAL A 170 9.66 -5.90 27.28
N ASP A 171 9.41 -5.57 28.53
CA ASP A 171 8.17 -5.87 29.26
C ASP A 171 7.56 -4.65 29.96
N SER A 172 8.19 -3.48 29.77
CA SER A 172 7.81 -2.25 30.44
C SER A 172 6.67 -1.56 29.70
N THR A 173 5.55 -1.34 30.39
CA THR A 173 4.43 -0.55 29.86
C THR A 173 4.62 0.93 30.17
N TRP A 174 4.38 1.80 29.19
CA TRP A 174 4.55 3.23 29.34
C TRP A 174 3.23 3.97 29.49
N TYR A 175 2.98 4.46 30.71
CA TYR A 175 1.79 5.21 31.08
C TYR A 175 2.08 6.72 31.12
N PRO A 176 1.05 7.59 31.05
CA PRO A 176 1.22 9.03 31.26
C PRO A 176 1.91 9.39 32.58
N ALA A 177 1.69 8.58 33.62
CA ALA A 177 2.26 8.73 34.95
C ALA A 177 3.71 8.21 35.08
N GLY A 178 4.22 7.47 34.09
CA GLY A 178 5.56 6.88 34.11
C GLY A 178 5.61 5.46 33.55
N VAL A 179 6.80 4.86 33.59
CA VAL A 179 7.01 3.45 33.22
C VAL A 179 6.45 2.56 34.33
N GLY A 180 5.45 1.75 33.99
CA GLY A 180 4.81 0.81 34.90
C GLY A 180 5.46 -0.57 34.89
N LYS A 181 5.00 -1.44 35.80
CA LYS A 181 5.60 -2.75 36.04
C LYS A 181 5.27 -3.80 34.96
N GLN A 182 6.24 -4.69 34.81
CA GLN A 182 6.35 -5.91 34.00
C GLN A 182 5.10 -6.81 34.05
N ASP A 183 4.58 -7.20 32.88
CA ASP A 183 3.57 -8.24 32.72
C ASP A 183 4.18 -9.47 32.04
N ALA A 184 3.97 -10.65 32.63
CA ALA A 184 4.49 -11.92 32.13
C ALA A 184 4.00 -12.25 30.71
N LYS A 185 2.84 -11.72 30.29
CA LYS A 185 2.30 -11.94 28.94
C LYS A 185 3.20 -11.37 27.84
N TYR A 186 4.02 -10.36 28.15
CA TYR A 186 4.94 -9.77 27.19
C TYR A 186 6.22 -10.61 27.03
N LEU A 187 6.47 -11.62 27.87
CA LEU A 187 7.70 -12.41 27.85
C LEU A 187 7.70 -13.44 26.71
N THR A 188 7.92 -12.96 25.49
CA THR A 188 7.96 -13.77 24.26
C THR A 188 9.34 -13.72 23.63
N ASP A 189 9.60 -14.51 22.59
CA ASP A 189 10.85 -14.37 21.80
C ASP A 189 10.89 -13.04 21.03
N ALA A 190 9.73 -12.52 20.65
CA ALA A 190 9.58 -11.27 19.91
C ALA A 190 10.04 -10.03 20.70
N THR A 191 9.97 -10.08 22.03
CA THR A 191 10.30 -8.98 22.95
C THR A 191 11.71 -9.05 23.52
N LYS A 192 12.45 -10.13 23.28
CA LYS A 192 13.85 -10.25 23.71
C LYS A 192 14.69 -9.22 22.99
N VAL A 193 15.60 -8.55 23.69
CA VAL A 193 16.56 -7.63 23.08
C VAL A 193 17.52 -8.45 22.21
N ALA A 194 17.49 -8.20 20.90
CA ALA A 194 18.32 -8.89 19.93
C ALA A 194 19.60 -8.10 19.60
N SER A 195 19.57 -6.77 19.71
CA SER A 195 20.71 -5.91 19.39
C SER A 195 20.75 -4.68 20.28
N LEU A 196 21.97 -4.18 20.54
CA LEU A 196 22.20 -2.87 21.16
C LEU A 196 22.69 -1.88 20.12
N GLN A 197 22.01 -0.75 20.01
CA GLN A 197 22.38 0.34 19.12
C GLN A 197 22.31 1.66 19.88
N ASN A 198 23.43 2.40 19.94
CA ASN A 198 23.56 3.63 20.74
C ASN A 198 23.09 3.49 22.21
N GLY A 199 23.29 2.31 22.81
CA GLY A 199 22.92 2.03 24.19
C GLY A 199 21.46 1.61 24.40
N TYR A 200 20.63 1.57 23.35
CA TYR A 200 19.24 1.11 23.42
C TYR A 200 19.10 -0.33 22.94
N GLY A 201 18.25 -1.10 23.62
CA GLY A 201 17.84 -2.43 23.22
C GLY A 201 16.82 -2.39 22.08
N ILE A 202 17.10 -3.09 20.99
CA ILE A 202 16.14 -3.35 19.92
C ILE A 202 15.59 -4.77 20.09
N PRO A 203 14.28 -4.93 20.36
CA PRO A 203 13.62 -6.23 20.43
C PRO A 203 13.74 -7.06 19.14
N THR A 204 13.70 -8.39 19.25
CA THR A 204 13.76 -9.36 18.14
C THR A 204 12.76 -9.02 17.04
N ALA A 205 11.50 -8.74 17.38
CA ALA A 205 10.48 -8.40 16.39
C ALA A 205 10.91 -7.22 15.50
N PHE A 206 11.43 -6.16 16.10
CA PHE A 206 11.92 -5.00 15.36
C PHE A 206 13.24 -5.30 14.65
N TRP A 207 14.17 -6.01 15.29
CA TRP A 207 15.47 -6.33 14.68
C TRP A 207 15.33 -7.21 13.45
N ASP A 208 14.47 -8.23 13.50
CA ASP A 208 14.16 -9.10 12.36
C ASP A 208 13.48 -8.31 11.25
N PHE A 209 12.52 -7.44 11.58
CA PHE A 209 11.89 -6.56 10.61
C PHE A 209 12.88 -5.59 9.93
N LEU A 210 13.83 -5.05 10.68
CA LEU A 210 14.85 -4.13 10.16
C LEU A 210 15.85 -4.84 9.23
N ASN A 211 16.12 -6.12 9.46
CA ASN A 211 17.12 -6.90 8.71
C ASN A 211 16.51 -7.89 7.70
N ARG A 212 15.19 -7.86 7.52
CA ARG A 212 14.50 -8.85 6.67
C ARG A 212 14.90 -8.77 5.20
N LYS A 213 14.94 -9.94 4.58
CA LYS A 213 15.08 -10.12 3.14
C LYS A 213 13.74 -10.44 2.50
N GLY A 214 13.62 -10.16 1.21
CA GLY A 214 12.47 -10.50 0.41
C GLY A 214 12.52 -9.82 -0.94
N MET A 215 11.45 -9.97 -1.71
CA MET A 215 11.40 -9.42 -3.06
C MET A 215 11.48 -7.88 -3.05
N VAL A 216 12.44 -7.36 -3.79
CA VAL A 216 12.69 -5.96 -4.09
C VAL A 216 12.78 -5.75 -5.60
N TYR A 217 12.62 -4.51 -6.06
CA TYR A 217 12.92 -4.15 -7.44
C TYR A 217 14.33 -3.55 -7.53
N ASN A 218 15.22 -4.11 -8.36
CA ASN A 218 16.60 -3.63 -8.46
C ASN A 218 16.82 -2.57 -9.56
N GLY A 219 15.74 -2.02 -10.12
CA GLY A 219 15.77 -1.08 -11.25
C GLY A 219 15.53 -1.73 -12.63
N SER A 220 15.59 -3.06 -12.73
CA SER A 220 15.25 -3.78 -13.97
C SER A 220 14.35 -4.99 -13.77
N ARG A 221 14.52 -5.73 -12.67
CA ARG A 221 13.74 -6.93 -12.35
C ARG A 221 13.48 -7.07 -10.85
N TYR A 222 12.55 -7.95 -10.53
CA TYR A 222 12.32 -8.39 -9.16
C TYR A 222 13.40 -9.40 -8.75
N VAL A 223 13.98 -9.21 -7.56
CA VAL A 223 15.00 -10.11 -6.97
C VAL A 223 14.74 -10.22 -5.47
N ASP A 224 15.16 -11.34 -4.85
CA ASP A 224 15.21 -11.43 -3.39
C ASP A 224 16.51 -10.81 -2.87
N ASP A 225 16.40 -9.83 -1.99
CA ASP A 225 17.53 -9.13 -1.36
C ASP A 225 17.11 -8.55 0.00
N THR A 226 18.04 -7.91 0.71
CA THR A 226 17.74 -7.07 1.87
C THR A 226 16.78 -5.97 1.46
N ILE A 227 15.60 -5.93 2.09
CA ILE A 227 14.52 -5.05 1.66
C ILE A 227 14.95 -3.59 1.75
N SER A 228 15.50 -3.19 2.90
CA SER A 228 15.96 -1.82 3.13
C SER A 228 17.22 -1.83 3.99
N ASN A 229 18.12 -0.88 3.75
CA ASN A 229 19.15 -0.56 4.74
C ASN A 229 18.44 0.13 5.92
N TRP A 230 18.44 -0.52 7.08
CA TRP A 230 17.70 -0.02 8.24
C TRP A 230 18.23 1.34 8.71
N LEU A 231 19.55 1.56 8.73
CA LEU A 231 20.11 2.84 9.18
C LEU A 231 19.67 4.00 8.28
N PHE A 232 19.59 3.76 6.96
CA PHE A 232 19.06 4.73 6.01
C PHE A 232 17.55 4.99 6.22
N SER A 233 16.76 3.95 6.47
CA SER A 233 15.29 4.06 6.50
C SER A 233 14.72 4.47 7.86
N THR A 234 15.26 3.99 8.97
CA THR A 234 14.81 4.25 10.35
C THR A 234 15.77 5.13 11.14
N GLY A 235 17.07 5.03 10.90
CA GLY A 235 18.08 5.62 11.79
C GLY A 235 18.27 4.84 13.09
N TYR A 236 19.09 5.37 13.98
CA TYR A 236 19.33 4.77 15.29
C TYR A 236 18.11 4.89 16.21
N PRO A 237 17.92 3.96 17.16
CA PRO A 237 16.91 4.13 18.20
C PRO A 237 17.24 5.36 19.05
N ILE A 238 16.19 6.06 19.49
CA ILE A 238 16.28 7.24 20.36
C ILE A 238 15.53 7.04 21.68
N THR A 239 14.88 5.89 21.84
CA THR A 239 14.24 5.40 23.05
C THR A 239 14.44 3.90 23.17
N GLU A 240 14.28 3.36 24.37
CA GLU A 240 13.96 1.93 24.51
C GLU A 240 12.60 1.63 23.87
N ALA A 241 12.31 0.34 23.68
CA ALA A 241 10.98 -0.11 23.31
C ALA A 241 10.07 -0.17 24.54
N TYR A 242 8.78 0.15 24.36
CA TYR A 242 7.78 0.13 25.44
C TYR A 242 6.45 -0.40 24.93
N TRP A 243 5.70 -1.04 25.82
CA TRP A 243 4.30 -1.40 25.60
C TRP A 243 3.38 -0.23 25.91
N VAL A 244 2.33 -0.04 25.11
CA VAL A 244 1.28 0.96 25.34
C VAL A 244 -0.09 0.41 24.98
N GLN A 245 -1.13 1.02 25.53
CA GLN A 245 -2.51 0.80 25.11
C GLN A 245 -2.96 2.01 24.28
N VAL A 246 -3.27 1.76 23.02
CA VAL A 246 -3.74 2.79 22.07
C VAL A 246 -4.97 2.29 21.35
N LYS A 247 -5.89 3.19 21.00
CA LYS A 247 -6.97 2.86 20.07
C LYS A 247 -6.39 2.69 18.68
N VAL A 248 -6.76 1.60 18.02
CA VAL A 248 -6.52 1.37 16.61
C VAL A 248 -7.87 1.04 16.03
N ALA A 249 -8.37 1.89 15.13
CA ALA A 249 -9.71 1.77 14.57
C ALA A 249 -10.83 1.76 15.63
N GLY A 250 -10.72 2.62 16.64
CA GLY A 250 -11.66 2.74 17.75
C GLY A 250 -11.51 1.64 18.81
N VAL A 251 -10.73 0.59 18.55
CA VAL A 251 -10.53 -0.53 19.46
C VAL A 251 -9.21 -0.37 20.21
N THR A 252 -9.24 -0.40 21.53
CA THR A 252 -8.01 -0.41 22.34
C THR A 252 -7.22 -1.68 22.08
N LYS A 253 -5.96 -1.52 21.66
CA LYS A 253 -5.00 -2.59 21.44
C LYS A 253 -3.73 -2.37 22.26
N GLU A 254 -3.07 -3.46 22.62
CA GLU A 254 -1.72 -3.41 23.16
C GLU A 254 -0.71 -3.40 22.02
N VAL A 255 0.17 -2.39 22.04
CA VAL A 255 1.14 -2.14 20.99
C VAL A 255 2.48 -1.90 21.65
N MET A 256 3.50 -2.69 21.29
CA MET A 256 4.88 -2.33 21.60
C MET A 256 5.35 -1.32 20.56
N PHE A 257 6.01 -0.24 20.96
CA PHE A 257 6.60 0.71 20.02
C PHE A 257 8.06 0.96 20.35
N GLN A 258 8.83 1.40 19.37
CA GLN A 258 10.15 2.00 19.57
C GLN A 258 10.34 3.17 18.62
N ALA A 259 10.84 4.29 19.16
CA ALA A 259 11.18 5.46 18.37
C ALA A 259 12.63 5.39 17.90
N PHE A 260 12.82 5.63 16.60
CA PHE A 260 14.11 5.80 15.92
C PHE A 260 14.20 7.22 15.38
N GLU A 261 15.39 7.66 14.98
CA GLU A 261 15.62 9.03 14.50
C GLU A 261 14.62 9.48 13.41
N ARG A 262 14.28 8.56 12.50
CA ARG A 262 13.49 8.85 11.30
C ARG A 262 12.11 8.20 11.32
N ARG A 263 11.89 7.18 12.15
CA ARG A 263 10.67 6.34 12.15
C ARG A 263 10.25 5.92 13.54
N VAL A 264 8.97 5.61 13.70
CA VAL A 264 8.47 4.84 14.84
C VAL A 264 8.08 3.47 14.31
N LEU A 265 8.55 2.41 14.96
CA LEU A 265 8.09 1.05 14.71
C LEU A 265 7.06 0.67 15.76
N THR A 266 6.03 -0.06 15.33
CA THR A 266 5.01 -0.64 16.20
C THR A 266 4.93 -2.14 15.98
N TYR A 267 4.74 -2.89 17.06
CA TYR A 267 4.53 -4.33 17.07
C TYR A 267 3.20 -4.66 17.76
N THR A 268 2.34 -5.40 17.08
CA THR A 268 1.05 -5.87 17.59
C THR A 268 0.95 -7.38 17.38
N PRO A 269 1.07 -8.20 18.44
CA PRO A 269 1.07 -9.67 18.32
C PRO A 269 -0.15 -10.24 17.60
N ASP A 270 -1.31 -9.62 17.81
CA ASP A 270 -2.59 -10.09 17.29
C ASP A 270 -2.79 -9.77 15.79
N ASN A 271 -1.90 -8.98 15.19
CA ASN A 271 -1.94 -8.74 13.75
C ASN A 271 -1.44 -9.99 12.99
N ASP A 272 -1.81 -10.09 11.72
CA ASP A 272 -1.22 -11.06 10.78
C ASP A 272 0.32 -11.03 10.85
N PRO A 273 1.02 -12.18 10.84
CA PRO A 273 2.48 -12.25 10.96
C PRO A 273 3.25 -11.29 10.03
N THR A 274 2.71 -11.03 8.85
CA THR A 274 3.31 -10.16 7.83
C THR A 274 3.20 -8.66 8.15
N TYR A 275 2.31 -8.31 9.09
CA TYR A 275 1.96 -6.96 9.54
C TYR A 275 2.04 -6.82 11.07
N GLN A 276 2.65 -7.78 11.76
CA GLN A 276 2.90 -7.66 13.19
C GLN A 276 3.80 -6.47 13.47
N VAL A 277 4.79 -6.19 12.62
CA VAL A 277 5.60 -4.97 12.68
C VAL A 277 5.23 -4.02 11.55
N GLU A 278 4.96 -2.77 11.92
CA GLU A 278 4.63 -1.69 10.98
C GLU A 278 5.43 -0.42 11.28
N MET A 279 5.63 0.39 10.25
CA MET A 279 6.14 1.74 10.41
C MET A 279 4.96 2.70 10.65
N GLY A 280 5.06 3.55 11.67
CA GLY A 280 4.10 4.62 11.91
C GLY A 280 4.02 5.58 10.72
N ASN A 281 2.90 6.29 10.59
CA ASN A 281 2.67 7.29 9.54
C ASN A 281 3.40 8.62 9.85
N VAL A 282 4.68 8.53 10.19
CA VAL A 282 5.52 9.66 10.65
C VAL A 282 5.54 10.80 9.64
N GLY A 283 5.50 10.50 8.33
CA GLY A 283 5.47 11.52 7.29
C GLY A 283 4.17 12.33 7.29
N LEU A 284 3.02 11.66 7.44
CA LEU A 284 1.72 12.33 7.63
C LEU A 284 1.69 13.14 8.92
N HIS A 285 2.18 12.57 10.02
CA HIS A 285 2.24 13.26 11.33
C HIS A 285 3.09 14.52 11.23
N TYR A 286 4.24 14.43 10.56
CA TYR A 286 5.14 15.56 10.39
C TYR A 286 4.53 16.65 9.50
N VAL A 287 3.82 16.30 8.44
CA VAL A 287 3.09 17.28 7.61
C VAL A 287 1.97 17.96 8.41
N SER A 288 1.27 17.22 9.28
CA SER A 288 0.29 17.79 10.20
C SER A 288 0.95 18.79 11.17
N TRP A 289 2.05 18.41 11.80
CA TRP A 289 2.77 19.26 12.77
C TRP A 289 3.39 20.50 12.12
N ARG A 290 4.19 20.32 11.06
CA ARG A 290 4.96 21.41 10.45
C ARG A 290 4.13 22.28 9.52
N TYR A 291 3.23 21.68 8.76
CA TYR A 291 2.50 22.34 7.67
C TYR A 291 0.99 22.43 7.90
N LYS A 292 0.49 22.07 9.10
CA LYS A 292 -0.95 22.08 9.42
C LYS A 292 -1.77 21.31 8.39
N SER A 293 -1.23 20.16 7.97
CA SER A 293 -1.80 19.25 6.96
C SER A 293 -1.91 19.82 5.54
N LYS A 294 -1.23 20.93 5.24
CA LYS A 294 -1.24 21.58 3.93
C LYS A 294 0.18 21.75 3.38
N LEU A 295 0.61 20.81 2.55
CA LEU A 295 1.89 20.91 1.87
C LEU A 295 2.01 22.21 1.05
N PRO A 296 3.21 22.80 0.93
CA PRO A 296 3.46 23.93 0.04
C PRO A 296 2.99 23.65 -1.40
N GLN A 297 2.39 24.67 -2.03
CA GLN A 297 1.90 24.58 -3.42
C GLN A 297 3.03 24.79 -4.44
N GLY A 298 2.83 24.32 -5.68
CA GLY A 298 3.74 24.58 -6.80
C GLY A 298 4.84 23.55 -6.96
N GLY A 299 4.50 22.25 -6.84
CA GLY A 299 5.42 21.12 -6.88
C GLY A 299 6.56 21.26 -7.89
N VAL A 300 7.78 21.07 -7.42
CA VAL A 300 9.01 21.14 -8.21
C VAL A 300 9.44 19.72 -8.58
N THR A 301 9.85 19.55 -9.83
CA THR A 301 10.53 18.36 -10.31
C THR A 301 11.93 18.74 -10.78
N VAL A 302 12.94 18.00 -10.35
CA VAL A 302 14.32 18.16 -10.83
C VAL A 302 14.70 16.96 -11.71
N PRO A 303 15.39 17.20 -12.85
CA PRO A 303 16.01 16.13 -13.60
C PRO A 303 17.00 15.38 -12.70
N ALA A 304 17.15 14.07 -12.90
CA ALA A 304 18.18 13.36 -12.17
C ALA A 304 19.59 13.76 -12.63
N PRO A 305 20.61 13.63 -11.77
CA PRO A 305 22.01 13.72 -12.18
C PRO A 305 22.31 12.75 -13.34
N ALA A 306 23.29 13.11 -14.17
CA ALA A 306 23.70 12.28 -15.31
C ALA A 306 24.05 10.85 -14.85
N GLY A 307 23.41 9.84 -15.46
CA GLY A 307 23.62 8.42 -15.15
C GLY A 307 22.54 7.74 -14.30
N ALA A 308 21.52 8.48 -13.83
CA ALA A 308 20.39 7.88 -13.13
C ALA A 308 19.37 7.22 -14.08
N PRO A 309 18.70 6.12 -13.67
CA PRO A 309 17.69 5.46 -14.49
C PRO A 309 16.45 6.35 -14.70
N ALA A 310 15.86 6.30 -15.89
CA ALA A 310 14.61 6.97 -16.22
C ALA A 310 13.40 6.26 -15.58
N SER A 311 12.39 7.00 -15.10
CA SER A 311 11.15 6.45 -14.53
C SER A 311 9.91 6.78 -15.36
N THR A 312 9.00 5.82 -15.49
CA THR A 312 7.61 6.00 -15.95
C THR A 312 6.69 6.20 -14.75
N SER A 313 5.52 6.85 -14.95
CA SER A 313 4.59 7.14 -13.85
C SER A 313 4.11 5.87 -13.12
N PRO A 314 4.47 5.67 -11.83
CA PRO A 314 4.20 4.44 -11.08
C PRO A 314 2.72 4.24 -10.75
N ALA A 315 1.89 5.27 -10.75
CA ALA A 315 0.52 5.17 -10.24
C ALA A 315 -0.44 4.41 -11.19
N ALA A 316 -0.24 4.50 -12.51
CA ALA A 316 -1.08 3.80 -13.49
C ALA A 316 -0.56 2.39 -13.82
N GLN A 317 0.73 2.14 -13.61
CA GLN A 317 1.40 0.88 -13.97
C GLN A 317 0.81 -0.37 -13.29
N PRO A 318 0.41 -0.34 -12.00
CA PRO A 318 -0.23 -1.49 -11.37
C PRO A 318 -1.49 -1.93 -12.11
N PHE A 319 -2.30 -0.98 -12.59
CA PHE A 319 -3.56 -1.26 -13.27
C PHE A 319 -3.37 -1.77 -14.70
N LEU A 320 -2.41 -1.22 -15.43
CA LEU A 320 -2.07 -1.66 -16.80
C LEU A 320 -1.51 -3.09 -16.81
N ASN A 321 -0.79 -3.47 -15.76
CA ASN A 321 -0.18 -4.80 -15.62
C ASN A 321 -1.08 -5.80 -14.87
N ALA A 322 -2.16 -5.33 -14.23
CA ALA A 322 -3.11 -6.18 -13.54
C ALA A 322 -4.08 -6.81 -14.54
N THR A 323 -4.30 -8.12 -14.41
CA THR A 323 -5.35 -8.84 -15.14
C THR A 323 -6.32 -9.45 -14.14
N ALA A 324 -7.57 -9.00 -14.17
CA ALA A 324 -8.64 -9.57 -13.35
C ALA A 324 -9.08 -10.92 -13.95
N GLU A 325 -8.35 -12.00 -13.66
CA GLU A 325 -8.73 -13.34 -14.10
C GLU A 325 -9.74 -13.95 -13.12
N TRP A 326 -11.00 -14.00 -13.54
CA TRP A 326 -12.11 -14.47 -12.71
C TRP A 326 -12.53 -15.90 -13.05
N TYR A 327 -12.96 -16.63 -12.04
CA TYR A 327 -13.44 -18.00 -12.11
C TYR A 327 -14.79 -18.13 -11.41
N GLN A 328 -15.69 -18.91 -11.99
CA GLN A 328 -16.96 -19.29 -11.38
C GLN A 328 -16.90 -20.74 -10.92
N VAL A 329 -17.46 -21.01 -9.74
CA VAL A 329 -17.59 -22.36 -9.18
C VAL A 329 -18.77 -23.10 -9.82
N ASP A 330 -18.51 -24.33 -10.25
CA ASP A 330 -19.47 -25.17 -10.97
C ASP A 330 -20.13 -26.23 -10.09
N SER A 331 -19.54 -26.53 -8.93
CA SER A 331 -20.02 -27.57 -8.04
C SER A 331 -20.94 -27.03 -6.95
N ASP A 332 -21.86 -27.86 -6.46
CA ASP A 332 -22.73 -27.52 -5.32
C ASP A 332 -21.93 -27.20 -4.05
N GLY A 333 -20.71 -27.69 -3.94
CA GLY A 333 -19.76 -27.32 -2.90
C GLY A 333 -18.33 -27.57 -3.35
N LEU A 334 -17.43 -26.63 -3.05
CA LEU A 334 -16.02 -26.69 -3.35
C LEU A 334 -15.21 -26.29 -2.12
N ASN A 335 -14.44 -27.22 -1.58
CA ASN A 335 -13.63 -26.95 -0.39
C ASN A 335 -12.49 -25.99 -0.70
N VAL A 336 -12.34 -24.98 0.14
CA VAL A 336 -11.16 -24.12 0.17
C VAL A 336 -10.08 -24.79 1.00
N ARG A 337 -8.83 -24.72 0.52
CA ARG A 337 -7.66 -25.38 1.10
C ARG A 337 -6.55 -24.39 1.40
N THR A 338 -5.79 -24.63 2.46
CA THR A 338 -4.63 -23.80 2.84
C THR A 338 -3.33 -24.13 2.07
N ALA A 339 -3.36 -25.18 1.24
CA ALA A 339 -2.29 -25.57 0.34
C ALA A 339 -2.89 -26.28 -0.89
N PRO A 340 -2.18 -26.38 -2.02
CA PRO A 340 -2.72 -26.95 -3.26
C PRO A 340 -2.72 -28.50 -3.24
N ASN A 341 -3.37 -29.08 -2.24
CA ASN A 341 -3.63 -30.51 -2.12
C ASN A 341 -4.92 -30.76 -1.31
N ARG A 342 -5.56 -31.91 -1.50
CA ARG A 342 -6.88 -32.20 -0.90
C ARG A 342 -6.82 -32.45 0.61
N GLN A 343 -5.65 -32.83 1.14
CA GLN A 343 -5.44 -33.11 2.56
C GLN A 343 -5.09 -31.86 3.37
N ALA A 344 -4.80 -30.74 2.70
CA ALA A 344 -4.56 -29.47 3.35
C ALA A 344 -5.77 -29.08 4.20
N LEU A 345 -5.48 -28.42 5.32
CA LEU A 345 -6.50 -27.95 6.24
C LEU A 345 -7.45 -26.98 5.51
N ARG A 346 -8.69 -26.94 5.99
CA ARG A 346 -9.56 -25.81 5.67
C ARG A 346 -9.05 -24.58 6.42
N PRO A 347 -9.29 -23.37 5.91
CA PRO A 347 -8.90 -22.18 6.63
C PRO A 347 -9.70 -22.03 7.93
N GLU A 348 -9.10 -21.27 8.85
CA GLU A 348 -9.71 -20.90 10.12
C GLU A 348 -11.05 -20.19 9.89
N ALA A 349 -12.06 -20.53 10.69
CA ALA A 349 -13.34 -19.83 10.66
C ALA A 349 -13.80 -19.57 12.09
N THR A 350 -13.42 -18.41 12.62
CA THR A 350 -13.89 -17.90 13.91
C THR A 350 -14.95 -16.82 13.68
N PRO A 351 -15.68 -16.39 14.73
CA PRO A 351 -16.63 -15.29 14.60
C PRO A 351 -16.00 -13.99 14.09
N THR A 352 -14.72 -13.74 14.41
CA THR A 352 -14.01 -12.52 14.01
C THR A 352 -13.12 -12.69 12.79
N LEU A 353 -12.68 -13.93 12.48
CA LEU A 353 -11.93 -14.29 11.27
C LEU A 353 -12.65 -15.39 10.48
N PRO A 354 -13.83 -15.12 9.90
CA PRO A 354 -14.59 -16.13 9.16
C PRO A 354 -14.04 -16.33 7.73
N TYR A 355 -12.85 -16.92 7.57
CA TYR A 355 -12.35 -17.25 6.22
C TYR A 355 -13.26 -18.28 5.54
N LEU A 356 -13.43 -18.12 4.22
CA LEU A 356 -14.19 -19.03 3.38
C LEU A 356 -13.69 -20.47 3.49
N GLN A 357 -14.45 -21.36 4.12
CA GLN A 357 -14.15 -22.78 4.21
C GLN A 357 -14.57 -23.57 2.96
N ALA A 358 -15.58 -23.06 2.26
CA ALA A 358 -16.11 -23.63 1.03
C ALA A 358 -16.71 -22.53 0.14
N LEU A 359 -16.78 -22.83 -1.15
CA LEU A 359 -17.51 -22.07 -2.15
C LEU A 359 -18.66 -22.93 -2.69
N TYR A 360 -19.63 -22.28 -3.32
CA TYR A 360 -20.84 -22.90 -3.83
C TYR A 360 -21.06 -22.52 -5.29
N ASN A 361 -21.91 -23.28 -5.98
CA ASN A 361 -22.24 -23.04 -7.38
C ASN A 361 -22.60 -21.56 -7.63
N GLY A 362 -21.96 -20.98 -8.64
CA GLY A 362 -22.09 -19.58 -9.01
C GLY A 362 -21.17 -18.61 -8.26
N ASP A 363 -20.48 -19.03 -7.20
CA ASP A 363 -19.50 -18.17 -6.52
C ASP A 363 -18.36 -17.78 -7.45
N HIS A 364 -17.88 -16.55 -7.28
CA HIS A 364 -16.81 -15.98 -8.08
C HIS A 364 -15.54 -15.79 -7.26
N VAL A 365 -14.41 -16.27 -7.78
CA VAL A 365 -13.08 -16.02 -7.22
C VAL A 365 -12.16 -15.44 -8.27
N GLN A 366 -11.32 -14.49 -7.87
CA GLN A 366 -10.27 -13.94 -8.71
C GLN A 366 -9.00 -14.75 -8.48
N ALA A 367 -8.38 -15.24 -9.56
CA ALA A 367 -7.09 -15.91 -9.49
C ALA A 367 -5.99 -14.86 -9.25
N ILE A 368 -5.25 -15.01 -8.16
CA ILE A 368 -4.00 -14.27 -7.91
C ILE A 368 -2.79 -15.07 -8.39
N ALA A 369 -2.88 -16.40 -8.41
CA ALA A 369 -1.90 -17.29 -8.99
C ALA A 369 -2.53 -18.62 -9.43
N LYS A 370 -1.90 -19.27 -10.42
CA LYS A 370 -2.15 -20.66 -10.77
C LYS A 370 -0.94 -21.47 -10.38
N VAL A 371 -1.14 -22.43 -9.48
CA VAL A 371 -0.04 -23.22 -8.91
C VAL A 371 -0.22 -24.69 -9.26
N ARG A 372 0.90 -25.40 -9.38
CA ARG A 372 0.88 -26.86 -9.48
C ARG A 372 0.71 -27.45 -8.08
N GLY A 373 -0.14 -28.45 -7.97
CA GLY A 373 -0.45 -29.14 -6.72
C GLY A 373 -0.78 -30.61 -6.95
N GLU A 374 -1.50 -31.21 -6.00
CA GLU A 374 -2.02 -32.57 -6.15
C GLU A 374 -2.94 -32.68 -7.37
N GLU A 375 -2.71 -33.71 -8.18
CA GLU A 375 -3.57 -34.08 -9.29
C GLU A 375 -4.78 -34.85 -8.75
N ILE A 376 -5.97 -34.23 -8.78
CA ILE A 376 -7.22 -34.87 -8.36
C ILE A 376 -7.89 -35.56 -9.55
N GLU A 377 -7.96 -34.86 -10.68
CA GLU A 377 -8.45 -35.36 -11.96
C GLU A 377 -7.28 -35.61 -12.90
N LYS A 378 -7.36 -36.72 -13.65
CA LYS A 378 -6.29 -37.15 -14.57
C LYS A 378 -5.93 -36.04 -15.56
N GLY A 379 -4.67 -35.62 -15.57
CA GLY A 379 -4.14 -34.59 -16.44
C GLY A 379 -4.33 -33.15 -15.94
N ASN A 380 -4.91 -32.95 -14.74
CA ASN A 380 -5.09 -31.63 -14.15
C ASN A 380 -4.46 -31.55 -12.75
N ASN A 381 -3.28 -30.94 -12.66
CA ASN A 381 -2.59 -30.66 -11.40
C ASN A 381 -2.64 -29.18 -11.00
N ILE A 382 -3.61 -28.43 -11.54
CA ILE A 382 -3.70 -26.99 -11.33
C ILE A 382 -4.64 -26.65 -10.18
N TRP A 383 -4.18 -25.73 -9.34
CA TRP A 383 -4.95 -25.12 -8.27
C TRP A 383 -4.96 -23.61 -8.47
N ILE A 384 -6.13 -23.00 -8.24
CA ILE A 384 -6.32 -21.56 -8.29
C ILE A 384 -6.10 -21.01 -6.88
N GLN A 385 -5.03 -20.23 -6.70
CA GLN A 385 -4.87 -19.41 -5.51
C GLN A 385 -5.71 -18.14 -5.68
N PHE A 386 -6.58 -17.84 -4.73
CA PHE A 386 -7.45 -16.66 -4.78
C PHE A 386 -7.28 -15.72 -3.59
N TYR A 387 -6.51 -16.12 -2.58
CA TYR A 387 -6.18 -15.29 -1.43
C TYR A 387 -4.77 -15.63 -0.93
N LYS A 388 -4.10 -14.63 -0.35
CA LYS A 388 -2.75 -14.72 0.19
C LYS A 388 -2.72 -14.21 1.63
N ASP A 389 -2.01 -14.95 2.50
CA ASP A 389 -1.87 -14.72 3.94
C ASP A 389 -3.22 -14.68 4.70
N PRO A 390 -3.82 -15.85 5.00
CA PRO A 390 -3.31 -17.20 4.70
C PRO A 390 -3.45 -17.57 3.22
N ASP A 391 -2.63 -18.47 2.70
CA ASP A 391 -2.79 -18.91 1.32
C ASP A 391 -4.06 -19.75 1.15
N LEU A 392 -4.99 -19.32 0.28
CA LEU A 392 -6.24 -20.04 0.01
C LEU A 392 -6.34 -20.49 -1.44
N PHE A 393 -6.66 -21.77 -1.61
CA PHE A 393 -6.70 -22.46 -2.91
C PHE A 393 -8.03 -23.16 -3.13
N VAL A 394 -8.43 -23.22 -4.39
CA VAL A 394 -9.44 -24.16 -4.88
C VAL A 394 -8.90 -24.97 -6.06
N TYR A 395 -9.38 -26.20 -6.21
CA TYR A 395 -8.96 -27.05 -7.31
C TYR A 395 -9.55 -26.57 -8.64
N SER A 396 -8.74 -26.49 -9.70
CA SER A 396 -9.17 -25.86 -10.94
C SER A 396 -10.19 -26.69 -11.75
N GLY A 397 -10.36 -27.98 -11.44
CA GLY A 397 -11.33 -28.85 -12.13
C GLY A 397 -12.79 -28.52 -11.82
N TYR A 398 -13.05 -27.79 -10.73
CA TYR A 398 -14.40 -27.43 -10.28
C TYR A 398 -14.74 -25.95 -10.50
N VAL A 399 -13.93 -25.26 -11.31
CA VAL A 399 -14.16 -23.88 -11.68
C VAL A 399 -13.92 -23.68 -13.16
N HIS A 400 -14.67 -22.79 -13.79
CA HIS A 400 -14.40 -22.34 -15.15
C HIS A 400 -14.09 -20.85 -15.17
N LYS A 401 -13.24 -20.44 -16.11
CA LYS A 401 -12.88 -19.04 -16.28
C LYS A 401 -14.09 -18.25 -16.80
N ILE A 402 -14.37 -17.11 -16.18
CA ILE A 402 -15.37 -16.15 -16.63
C ILE A 402 -14.71 -14.85 -17.06
N ILE A 403 -15.36 -14.14 -17.97
CA ILE A 403 -14.94 -12.80 -18.40
C ILE A 403 -15.96 -11.82 -17.81
N PRO A 404 -15.53 -10.91 -16.90
CA PRO A 404 -16.42 -9.86 -16.42
C PRO A 404 -17.02 -9.08 -17.59
N GLY A 405 -18.32 -8.81 -17.51
CA GLY A 405 -19.07 -8.08 -18.53
C GLY A 405 -18.49 -6.70 -18.85
N ALA A 406 -19.02 -6.04 -19.87
CA ALA A 406 -18.64 -4.66 -20.15
C ALA A 406 -18.95 -3.77 -18.93
N PHE A 407 -17.98 -2.96 -18.52
CA PHE A 407 -18.24 -1.97 -17.46
C PHE A 407 -19.20 -0.91 -18.02
N PRO A 408 -20.28 -0.55 -17.30
CA PRO A 408 -21.24 0.43 -17.79
C PRO A 408 -20.59 1.81 -17.94
N THR A 409 -20.96 2.55 -18.98
CA THR A 409 -20.45 3.92 -19.19
C THR A 409 -20.82 4.81 -17.99
N PRO A 410 -19.84 5.37 -17.27
CA PRO A 410 -20.12 6.24 -16.14
C PRO A 410 -20.88 7.51 -16.58
N PRO A 411 -21.91 7.95 -15.83
CA PRO A 411 -22.61 9.20 -16.12
C PRO A 411 -21.74 10.47 -16.06
N LYS A 412 -20.58 10.40 -15.39
CA LYS A 412 -19.62 11.50 -15.22
C LYS A 412 -18.20 10.97 -15.40
N THR A 413 -17.29 11.84 -15.85
CA THR A 413 -15.86 11.55 -16.02
C THR A 413 -15.02 12.60 -15.30
N PHE A 414 -13.88 12.20 -14.76
CA PHE A 414 -12.99 13.07 -13.99
C PHE A 414 -11.60 13.14 -14.63
N LYS A 415 -10.79 14.13 -14.25
CA LYS A 415 -9.40 14.26 -14.71
C LYS A 415 -8.47 13.42 -13.83
N GLY A 416 -7.39 12.92 -14.40
CA GLY A 416 -6.42 12.06 -13.71
C GLY A 416 -6.98 10.66 -13.44
N LEU A 417 -6.37 9.95 -12.49
CA LEU A 417 -6.85 8.64 -12.04
C LEU A 417 -8.11 8.80 -11.17
N TRP A 418 -9.10 7.93 -11.37
CA TRP A 418 -10.32 7.86 -10.56
C TRP A 418 -10.96 6.47 -10.57
N VAL A 419 -11.75 6.18 -9.55
CA VAL A 419 -12.48 4.93 -9.35
C VAL A 419 -13.95 5.12 -9.68
N ALA A 420 -14.51 4.20 -10.45
CA ALA A 420 -15.92 4.12 -10.78
C ALA A 420 -16.52 2.86 -10.16
N VAL A 421 -17.61 2.98 -9.39
CA VAL A 421 -18.34 1.85 -8.81
C VAL A 421 -19.76 1.85 -9.36
N SER A 422 -20.13 0.78 -10.05
CA SER A 422 -21.50 0.56 -10.49
C SER A 422 -22.21 -0.40 -9.55
N ILE A 423 -23.16 0.12 -8.79
CA ILE A 423 -23.99 -0.70 -7.88
C ILE A 423 -24.88 -1.64 -8.71
N GLN A 424 -25.48 -1.14 -9.80
CA GLN A 424 -26.38 -1.98 -10.60
C GLN A 424 -25.66 -3.19 -11.22
N LYS A 425 -24.41 -3.03 -11.63
CA LYS A 425 -23.62 -4.11 -12.25
C LYS A 425 -22.75 -4.88 -11.27
N GLN A 426 -22.65 -4.43 -10.02
CA GLN A 426 -21.73 -5.00 -9.02
C GLN A 426 -20.29 -5.06 -9.55
N MET A 427 -19.84 -3.95 -10.14
CA MET A 427 -18.51 -3.82 -10.73
C MET A 427 -17.79 -2.58 -10.24
N MET A 428 -16.46 -2.64 -10.23
CA MET A 428 -15.57 -1.50 -10.05
C MET A 428 -14.65 -1.35 -11.26
N ALA A 429 -14.33 -0.13 -11.63
CA ALA A 429 -13.36 0.19 -12.66
C ALA A 429 -12.45 1.34 -12.25
N VAL A 430 -11.26 1.36 -12.85
CA VAL A 430 -10.27 2.41 -12.70
C VAL A 430 -10.07 3.06 -14.06
N TYR A 431 -10.16 4.38 -14.07
CA TYR A 431 -9.98 5.19 -15.26
C TYR A 431 -8.82 6.16 -15.07
N GLU A 432 -8.13 6.47 -16.15
CA GLU A 432 -7.36 7.70 -16.28
C GLU A 432 -8.07 8.61 -17.29
N ASN A 433 -8.55 9.76 -16.83
CA ASN A 433 -9.40 10.65 -17.61
C ASN A 433 -10.66 9.91 -18.12
N LYS A 434 -10.67 9.53 -19.40
CA LYS A 434 -11.75 8.74 -20.04
C LYS A 434 -11.32 7.31 -20.41
N THR A 435 -10.05 6.99 -20.22
CA THR A 435 -9.46 5.71 -20.60
C THR A 435 -9.68 4.71 -19.49
N LEU A 436 -10.42 3.63 -19.77
CA LEU A 436 -10.57 2.50 -18.85
C LEU A 436 -9.22 1.77 -18.74
N LEU A 437 -8.63 1.75 -17.55
CA LEU A 437 -7.37 1.05 -17.29
C LEU A 437 -7.60 -0.35 -16.74
N TYR A 438 -8.59 -0.50 -15.84
CA TYR A 438 -8.84 -1.75 -15.15
C TYR A 438 -10.32 -1.90 -14.78
N LYS A 439 -10.83 -3.12 -14.73
CA LYS A 439 -12.19 -3.43 -14.25
C LYS A 439 -12.22 -4.76 -13.50
N THR A 440 -13.11 -4.85 -12.52
CA THR A 440 -13.28 -6.05 -11.70
C THR A 440 -14.70 -6.16 -11.13
N LEU A 441 -14.99 -7.28 -10.46
CA LEU A 441 -16.25 -7.54 -9.78
C LEU A 441 -16.16 -7.12 -8.30
N ILE A 442 -17.26 -6.61 -7.76
CA ILE A 442 -17.39 -6.21 -6.34
C ILE A 442 -18.69 -6.72 -5.75
N ALA A 443 -18.89 -6.57 -4.44
CA ALA A 443 -20.19 -6.69 -3.80
C ALA A 443 -20.47 -5.42 -2.97
N SER A 444 -21.50 -4.66 -3.31
CA SER A 444 -21.86 -3.42 -2.61
C SER A 444 -22.76 -3.68 -1.40
N GLY A 445 -23.20 -2.59 -0.77
CA GLY A 445 -24.15 -2.57 0.33
C GLY A 445 -25.56 -3.02 -0.05
N VAL A 446 -26.19 -3.80 0.84
CA VAL A 446 -27.51 -4.41 0.61
C VAL A 446 -28.61 -3.36 0.73
N PRO A 447 -29.38 -3.08 -0.34
CA PRO A 447 -30.49 -2.15 -0.26
C PRO A 447 -31.69 -2.76 0.46
N SER A 448 -32.43 -1.93 1.19
CA SER A 448 -33.68 -2.31 1.86
C SER A 448 -34.69 -1.16 1.82
N ASP A 449 -35.97 -1.49 1.62
CA ASP A 449 -37.07 -0.53 1.76
C ASP A 449 -37.35 -0.17 3.23
N ASP A 450 -36.88 -1.00 4.17
CA ASP A 450 -36.86 -0.73 5.61
C ASP A 450 -35.57 0.05 5.95
N PRO A 451 -35.65 1.34 6.32
CA PRO A 451 -34.48 2.18 6.59
C PRO A 451 -33.62 1.66 7.74
N THR A 452 -34.16 0.85 8.64
CA THR A 452 -33.41 0.28 9.77
C THR A 452 -32.49 -0.87 9.37
N LYS A 453 -32.70 -1.41 8.16
CA LYS A 453 -31.91 -2.50 7.55
C LYS A 453 -31.29 -2.08 6.22
N ASP A 454 -31.40 -0.79 5.87
CA ASP A 454 -30.83 -0.28 4.64
C ASP A 454 -29.34 -0.10 4.83
N HIS A 455 -28.61 -0.95 4.12
CA HIS A 455 -27.17 -0.95 4.08
C HIS A 455 -26.68 -0.51 2.71
N SER A 456 -27.48 0.24 1.95
CA SER A 456 -27.11 0.73 0.63
C SER A 456 -25.78 1.47 0.64
N THR A 457 -24.90 1.15 -0.32
CA THR A 457 -23.74 2.01 -0.59
C THR A 457 -24.24 3.36 -1.15
N PRO A 458 -23.85 4.51 -0.56
CA PRO A 458 -24.31 5.80 -0.99
C PRO A 458 -23.79 6.13 -2.40
N LYS A 459 -24.69 6.64 -3.25
CA LYS A 459 -24.35 7.12 -4.59
C LYS A 459 -23.84 8.56 -4.50
N GLY A 460 -22.84 8.89 -5.29
CA GLY A 460 -22.26 10.23 -5.25
C GLY A 460 -20.84 10.30 -5.79
N THR A 461 -20.28 11.50 -5.70
CA THR A 461 -18.88 11.78 -6.00
C THR A 461 -18.16 12.04 -4.69
N PHE A 462 -17.18 11.21 -4.40
CA PHE A 462 -16.42 11.19 -3.16
C PHE A 462 -14.93 11.19 -3.46
N ALA A 463 -14.10 11.12 -2.41
CA ALA A 463 -12.65 11.08 -2.55
C ALA A 463 -12.05 10.12 -1.51
N ILE A 464 -11.03 9.35 -1.89
CA ILE A 464 -10.27 8.51 -0.96
C ILE A 464 -9.74 9.40 0.19
N ASN A 465 -10.07 9.04 1.42
CA ASN A 465 -9.65 9.74 2.62
C ASN A 465 -8.12 9.78 2.70
N GLY A 466 -7.53 10.97 2.71
CA GLY A 466 -6.08 11.14 2.76
C GLY A 466 -5.47 11.06 4.16
N THR A 467 -6.30 11.13 5.20
CA THR A 467 -5.86 11.18 6.59
C THR A 467 -5.97 9.85 7.32
N TYR A 468 -6.81 8.92 6.84
CA TYR A 468 -7.00 7.62 7.47
C TYR A 468 -7.21 6.50 6.46
N ARG A 469 -6.19 5.63 6.32
CA ARG A 469 -6.16 4.50 5.37
C ARG A 469 -5.39 3.34 6.00
N PRO A 470 -6.04 2.50 6.82
CA PRO A 470 -5.36 1.37 7.44
C PRO A 470 -5.12 0.25 6.41
N ILE A 471 -3.91 -0.32 6.41
CA ILE A 471 -3.60 -1.51 5.61
C ILE A 471 -4.33 -2.76 6.14
N SER A 472 -4.61 -2.78 7.45
CA SER A 472 -5.39 -3.81 8.13
C SER A 472 -6.19 -3.14 9.25
N GLN A 473 -7.46 -3.50 9.39
CA GLN A 473 -8.36 -2.96 10.40
C GLN A 473 -9.37 -4.00 10.87
N THR A 474 -9.74 -3.95 12.15
CA THR A 474 -10.95 -4.59 12.64
C THR A 474 -12.13 -3.66 12.37
N MET A 475 -13.15 -4.11 11.64
CA MET A 475 -14.40 -3.35 11.50
C MET A 475 -15.51 -4.03 12.28
N GLU A 476 -16.24 -3.22 13.04
CA GLU A 476 -17.38 -3.64 13.85
C GLU A 476 -18.55 -2.71 13.58
N GLY A 477 -19.75 -3.27 13.50
CA GLY A 477 -20.96 -2.51 13.21
C GLY A 477 -22.21 -3.27 13.63
N GLY A 478 -23.33 -2.57 13.74
CA GLY A 478 -24.60 -3.11 14.22
C GLY A 478 -24.75 -3.18 15.74
N ASN A 479 -25.92 -3.62 16.20
CA ASN A 479 -26.25 -3.61 17.63
C ASN A 479 -25.88 -4.94 18.31
N ALA A 480 -24.81 -4.93 19.12
CA ALA A 480 -24.31 -6.09 19.86
C ALA A 480 -25.38 -6.76 20.76
N ASP A 481 -26.33 -5.99 21.30
CA ASP A 481 -27.40 -6.51 22.17
C ASP A 481 -28.46 -7.31 21.39
N LYS A 482 -28.53 -7.14 20.06
CA LYS A 482 -29.43 -7.88 19.16
C LYS A 482 -28.78 -9.06 18.45
N ALA A 483 -27.48 -9.31 18.69
CA ALA A 483 -26.73 -10.42 18.11
C ALA A 483 -27.20 -11.79 18.63
N ILE A 484 -27.72 -11.84 19.86
CA ILE A 484 -28.28 -13.06 20.48
C ILE A 484 -29.68 -13.32 19.89
N GLY A 485 -29.70 -13.88 18.68
CA GLY A 485 -30.94 -14.15 17.94
C GLY A 485 -30.83 -14.06 16.41
N GLY A 486 -29.65 -13.74 15.88
CA GLY A 486 -29.39 -13.67 14.43
C GLY A 486 -29.43 -12.26 13.83
N GLY A 487 -29.17 -11.21 14.62
CA GLY A 487 -29.28 -9.82 14.18
C GLY A 487 -27.96 -9.06 14.07
N GLU A 488 -27.86 -8.28 12.99
CA GLU A 488 -27.24 -6.94 12.78
C GLU A 488 -25.78 -6.69 13.18
N HIS A 489 -25.23 -7.33 14.21
CA HIS A 489 -23.87 -7.12 14.68
C HIS A 489 -22.86 -7.95 13.90
N TYR A 490 -21.78 -7.32 13.45
CA TYR A 490 -20.60 -7.99 12.94
C TYR A 490 -19.36 -7.41 13.60
N LYS A 491 -18.34 -8.24 13.80
CA LYS A 491 -16.98 -7.85 14.13
C LYS A 491 -16.04 -8.67 13.27
N LEU A 492 -15.34 -8.03 12.36
CA LEU A 492 -14.45 -8.67 11.39
C LEU A 492 -13.04 -8.12 11.59
N GLU A 493 -12.12 -8.98 11.97
CA GLU A 493 -10.72 -8.65 12.19
C GLU A 493 -9.92 -8.74 10.88
N ASN A 494 -8.80 -8.04 10.79
CA ASN A 494 -7.88 -8.15 9.66
C ASN A 494 -8.49 -7.86 8.27
N ILE A 495 -9.45 -6.93 8.19
CA ILE A 495 -9.91 -6.39 6.91
C ILE A 495 -8.77 -5.61 6.27
N ARG A 496 -8.32 -6.05 5.09
CA ARG A 496 -7.14 -5.49 4.44
C ARG A 496 -7.46 -4.40 3.43
N ASN A 497 -6.48 -3.52 3.22
CA ASN A 497 -6.45 -2.49 2.17
C ASN A 497 -7.68 -1.56 2.24
N VAL A 498 -7.91 -0.94 3.39
CA VAL A 498 -9.11 -0.14 3.66
C VAL A 498 -8.96 1.27 3.08
N ASN A 499 -9.88 1.63 2.20
CA ASN A 499 -9.94 2.94 1.56
C ASN A 499 -11.28 3.60 1.86
N TYR A 500 -11.38 4.32 2.97
CA TYR A 500 -12.53 5.16 3.27
C TYR A 500 -12.70 6.22 2.18
N PHE A 501 -13.93 6.45 1.73
CA PHE A 501 -14.24 7.49 0.74
C PHE A 501 -15.37 8.41 1.17
N PHE A 502 -16.25 7.97 2.08
CA PHE A 502 -17.34 8.77 2.62
C PHE A 502 -17.70 8.25 4.01
N GLU A 503 -17.62 9.09 5.04
CA GLU A 503 -17.89 8.68 6.44
C GLU A 503 -17.20 7.33 6.80
N ASP A 504 -17.96 6.31 7.19
CA ASP A 504 -17.50 4.95 7.48
C ASP A 504 -17.57 4.00 6.27
N TYR A 505 -17.98 4.48 5.10
CA TYR A 505 -17.99 3.73 3.84
C TYR A 505 -16.61 3.65 3.22
N SER A 506 -16.17 2.42 2.92
CA SER A 506 -14.86 2.15 2.35
C SER A 506 -14.89 1.12 1.21
N ILE A 507 -13.86 1.16 0.37
CA ILE A 507 -13.48 0.06 -0.52
C ILE A 507 -12.42 -0.74 0.23
N HIS A 508 -12.66 -2.03 0.48
CA HIS A 508 -11.72 -2.87 1.20
C HIS A 508 -11.74 -4.32 0.69
N GLY A 509 -10.74 -5.08 1.11
CA GLY A 509 -10.63 -6.49 0.81
C GLY A 509 -11.60 -7.34 1.64
N THR A 510 -12.11 -8.41 1.04
CA THR A 510 -13.07 -9.33 1.66
C THR A 510 -12.61 -10.77 1.53
N TYR A 511 -12.61 -11.49 2.66
CA TYR A 511 -12.17 -12.89 2.77
C TYR A 511 -13.28 -13.87 3.20
N TRP A 512 -14.46 -13.37 3.57
CA TRP A 512 -15.56 -14.12 4.18
C TRP A 512 -16.70 -14.51 3.22
N HIS A 513 -16.70 -14.00 1.99
CA HIS A 513 -17.67 -14.37 0.97
C HIS A 513 -17.11 -14.25 -0.46
N ALA A 514 -17.74 -14.92 -1.43
CA ALA A 514 -17.33 -14.92 -2.84
C ALA A 514 -18.43 -14.42 -3.82
N LYS A 515 -19.36 -13.58 -3.34
CA LYS A 515 -20.53 -13.12 -4.13
C LYS A 515 -20.24 -11.92 -5.05
N PHE A 516 -18.99 -11.72 -5.45
CA PHE A 516 -18.57 -10.59 -6.27
C PHE A 516 -19.26 -10.62 -7.64
N GLY A 517 -19.87 -9.51 -8.07
CA GLY A 517 -20.59 -9.43 -9.34
C GLY A 517 -21.96 -10.11 -9.35
N LEU A 518 -22.34 -10.83 -8.28
CA LEU A 518 -23.61 -11.57 -8.20
C LEU A 518 -24.71 -10.72 -7.55
N ARG A 519 -24.41 -10.13 -6.40
CA ARG A 519 -25.37 -9.35 -5.60
C ARG A 519 -24.66 -8.51 -4.54
N PRO A 520 -25.32 -7.45 -4.05
CA PRO A 520 -24.90 -6.79 -2.82
C PRO A 520 -24.81 -7.77 -1.63
N MET A 521 -23.86 -7.52 -0.73
CA MET A 521 -23.60 -8.37 0.45
C MET A 521 -23.12 -7.59 1.69
N SER A 522 -22.72 -6.34 1.56
CA SER A 522 -22.07 -5.60 2.66
C SER A 522 -23.07 -4.77 3.48
N HIS A 523 -22.58 -4.21 4.59
CA HIS A 523 -23.29 -3.24 5.42
C HIS A 523 -23.10 -1.77 4.94
N GLY A 524 -22.73 -1.57 3.67
CA GLY A 524 -22.51 -0.24 3.09
C GLY A 524 -21.24 -0.16 2.26
N CYS A 525 -20.16 -0.79 2.72
CA CYS A 525 -18.88 -0.81 2.05
C CYS A 525 -18.93 -1.42 0.63
N VAL A 526 -17.90 -1.16 -0.17
CA VAL A 526 -17.69 -1.84 -1.45
C VAL A 526 -16.71 -2.99 -1.21
N ASN A 527 -17.24 -4.20 -1.04
CA ASN A 527 -16.45 -5.40 -0.84
C ASN A 527 -15.76 -5.77 -2.15
N SER A 528 -14.44 -5.87 -2.12
CA SER A 528 -13.58 -6.25 -3.24
C SER A 528 -12.71 -7.44 -2.84
N THR A 529 -12.06 -8.10 -3.79
CA THR A 529 -10.98 -9.03 -3.42
C THR A 529 -9.86 -8.26 -2.72
N VAL A 530 -9.07 -8.92 -1.86
CA VAL A 530 -7.93 -8.26 -1.20
C VAL A 530 -6.91 -7.73 -2.21
N TYR A 531 -6.72 -8.44 -3.33
CA TYR A 531 -5.86 -8.02 -4.43
C TYR A 531 -6.34 -6.69 -5.05
N ASP A 532 -7.62 -6.63 -5.43
CA ASP A 532 -8.19 -5.43 -6.08
C ASP A 532 -8.27 -4.24 -5.12
N ALA A 533 -8.61 -4.48 -3.85
CA ALA A 533 -8.56 -3.45 -2.82
C ALA A 533 -7.11 -2.95 -2.61
N GLY A 534 -6.11 -3.81 -2.74
CA GLY A 534 -4.70 -3.46 -2.69
C GLY A 534 -4.27 -2.55 -3.84
N LEU A 535 -4.80 -2.77 -5.04
CA LEU A 535 -4.58 -1.85 -6.17
C LEU A 535 -5.18 -0.46 -5.87
N VAL A 536 -6.41 -0.40 -5.36
CA VAL A 536 -7.04 0.88 -4.96
C VAL A 536 -6.29 1.54 -3.80
N TYR A 537 -5.77 0.76 -2.86
CA TYR A 537 -4.90 1.24 -1.78
C TYR A 537 -3.62 1.91 -2.31
N GLY A 538 -3.12 1.48 -3.47
CA GLY A 538 -2.03 2.14 -4.17
C GLY A 538 -2.34 3.56 -4.68
N MET A 539 -3.61 3.97 -4.77
CA MET A 539 -4.01 5.27 -5.35
C MET A 539 -3.82 6.46 -4.40
N LYS A 540 -3.81 7.68 -4.97
CA LYS A 540 -3.63 8.95 -4.25
C LYS A 540 -4.72 9.18 -3.22
N ALA A 541 -4.34 9.74 -2.08
CA ALA A 541 -5.26 10.49 -1.25
C ALA A 541 -6.01 11.51 -2.13
N ASN A 542 -7.30 11.71 -1.86
CA ASN A 542 -8.22 12.53 -2.65
C ASN A 542 -8.47 12.05 -4.09
N THR A 543 -8.05 10.83 -4.46
CA THR A 543 -8.49 10.21 -5.72
C THR A 543 -10.01 10.14 -5.73
N THR A 544 -10.62 10.60 -6.83
CA THR A 544 -12.09 10.60 -6.94
C THR A 544 -12.64 9.19 -6.94
N VAL A 545 -13.66 8.95 -6.12
CA VAL A 545 -14.49 7.73 -6.12
C VAL A 545 -15.90 8.12 -6.54
N PHE A 546 -16.37 7.58 -7.66
CA PHE A 546 -17.70 7.86 -8.19
C PHE A 546 -18.58 6.61 -8.14
N VAL A 547 -19.62 6.66 -7.32
CA VAL A 547 -20.57 5.56 -7.09
C VAL A 547 -21.90 5.87 -7.77
N PHE A 548 -22.40 4.96 -8.62
CA PHE A 548 -23.62 5.16 -9.42
C PHE A 548 -24.52 3.92 -9.56
#